data_AF-A0A290MVV8-F1
#
_entry.id   AF-A0A290MVV8-F1
#
_cell.length_a   1.000
_cell.length_b   1.000
_cell.length_c   1.000
_cell.angle_alpha   90.00
_cell.angle_beta   90.00
_cell.angle_gamma   90.00
#
_symmetry.space_group_name_H-M   'P 1'
#
loop_
_entity.id
_entity.type
_entity.pdbx_description
1 polymer ?
#
loop_
_entity_poly.entity_id
_entity_poly.type
_entity_poly.pdbx_seq_one_letter_code
_entity_poly.pdbx_strand_id
1 'polypeptide(L)'
;MADGSSAFGEREVRFVSLYHHDGRFVRREGAFAFCRRDADGGRTVLHLESAADISRVATPGHAHWDWAVANGMNELLISVKEGQPVDKAIALSDLRFALPSEATA
;
A
#
# COMPACT_ATOMS: atom_id res chain seq x y z
N MET A 1 -1.84 -15.65 39.05
CA MET A 1 -2.33 -14.70 38.03
C MET A 1 -1.20 -13.74 37.73
N ALA A 2 -0.66 -13.82 36.52
CA ALA A 2 0.23 -12.82 35.94
C ALA A 2 -0.09 -12.84 34.44
N ASP A 3 -0.69 -11.75 33.99
CA ASP A 3 -1.04 -11.46 32.61
C ASP A 3 0.27 -11.21 31.84
N GLY A 4 0.72 -12.21 31.10
CA GLY A 4 1.83 -12.11 30.17
C GLY A 4 1.30 -11.98 28.76
N SER A 5 0.56 -10.90 28.53
CA SER A 5 -0.02 -10.55 27.24
C SER A 5 1.03 -10.66 26.14
N SER A 6 0.74 -11.54 25.19
CA SER A 6 1.40 -11.84 23.92
C SER A 6 2.56 -10.91 23.52
N ALA A 7 3.79 -11.40 23.71
CA ALA A 7 5.02 -10.84 23.11
C ALA A 7 5.11 -11.09 21.58
N PHE A 8 3.98 -11.18 20.90
CA PHE A 8 3.89 -11.08 19.45
C PHE A 8 3.37 -9.68 19.17
N GLY A 9 4.25 -8.69 19.29
CA GLY A 9 3.94 -7.36 18.78
C GLY A 9 3.46 -7.55 17.35
N GLU A 10 2.19 -7.21 17.10
CA GLU A 10 1.63 -7.19 15.76
C GLU A 10 2.55 -6.29 14.94
N ARG A 11 3.43 -6.92 14.17
CA ARG A 11 4.51 -6.23 13.47
C ARG A 11 3.86 -5.28 12.47
N GLU A 12 3.79 -4.02 12.86
CA GLU A 12 3.18 -2.95 12.08
C GLU A 12 3.80 -2.95 10.69
N VAL A 13 3.01 -3.32 9.69
CA VAL A 13 3.43 -3.25 8.29
C VAL A 13 3.56 -1.79 7.92
N ARG A 14 4.73 -1.42 7.41
CA ARG A 14 5.04 -0.04 7.01
C ARG A 14 5.25 0.03 5.52
N PHE A 15 4.88 1.17 4.94
CA PHE A 15 4.95 1.44 3.52
C PHE A 15 5.79 2.66 3.23
N VAL A 16 6.51 2.65 2.11
CA VAL A 16 7.11 3.85 1.53
C VAL A 16 6.30 4.28 0.33
N SER A 17 6.07 5.59 0.21
CA SER A 17 5.44 6.16 -0.98
C SER A 17 6.46 6.34 -2.10
N LEU A 18 6.11 5.83 -3.27
CA LEU A 18 6.77 6.05 -4.54
C LEU A 18 5.81 6.78 -5.49
N TYR A 19 6.35 7.41 -6.53
CA TYR A 19 5.51 7.87 -7.62
C TYR A 19 4.95 6.66 -8.37
N HIS A 20 3.69 6.70 -8.81
CA HIS A 20 3.01 5.51 -9.36
C HIS A 20 3.68 4.90 -10.61
N HIS A 21 4.49 5.67 -11.34
CA HIS A 21 5.31 5.16 -12.45
C HIS A 21 6.58 4.41 -12.01
N ASP A 22 7.01 4.55 -10.76
CA ASP A 22 8.24 3.95 -10.25
C ASP A 22 8.08 2.48 -9.86
N GLY A 23 6.85 1.94 -9.84
CA GLY A 23 6.58 0.53 -9.53
C GLY A 23 7.38 -0.45 -10.37
N ARG A 24 7.64 -0.11 -11.64
CA ARG A 24 8.47 -0.89 -12.57
C ARG A 24 9.92 -1.11 -12.12
N PHE A 25 10.42 -0.34 -11.15
CA PHE A 25 11.78 -0.45 -10.63
C PHE A 25 11.86 -1.32 -9.37
N VAL A 26 10.73 -1.73 -8.80
CA VAL A 26 10.65 -2.45 -7.53
C VAL A 26 10.78 -3.97 -7.76
N ARG A 27 12.00 -4.44 -7.95
CA ARG A 27 12.33 -5.86 -8.18
C ARG A 27 12.43 -6.66 -6.88
N ARG A 28 11.30 -6.82 -6.20
CA ARG A 28 11.22 -7.58 -4.94
C ARG A 28 9.82 -8.11 -4.69
N GLU A 29 9.76 -9.11 -3.83
CA GLU A 29 8.53 -9.55 -3.17
C GLU A 29 8.05 -8.50 -2.15
N GLY A 30 6.74 -8.44 -1.94
CA GLY A 30 6.12 -7.63 -0.89
C GLY A 30 4.69 -7.23 -1.22
N ALA A 31 4.09 -6.47 -0.31
CA ALA A 31 2.81 -5.83 -0.54
C ALA A 31 3.01 -4.51 -1.28
N PHE A 32 2.11 -4.19 -2.20
CA PHE A 32 2.02 -2.89 -2.84
C PHE A 32 0.58 -2.37 -2.77
N ALA A 33 0.41 -1.06 -2.74
CA ALA A 33 -0.88 -0.42 -2.79
C ALA A 33 -0.93 0.72 -3.81
N PHE A 34 -1.96 0.72 -4.65
CA PHE A 34 -2.34 1.88 -5.43
C PHE A 34 -2.98 2.89 -4.50
N CYS A 35 -2.47 4.12 -4.50
CA CYS A 35 -2.84 5.11 -3.51
C CYS A 35 -3.11 6.47 -4.13
N ARG A 36 -4.07 7.17 -3.53
CA ARG A 36 -4.30 8.60 -3.71
C ARG A 36 -3.86 9.35 -2.47
N ARG A 37 -3.02 10.35 -2.66
CA ARG A 37 -2.78 11.40 -1.66
C ARG A 37 -3.96 12.37 -1.61
N ASP A 38 -4.62 12.46 -0.47
CA ASP A 38 -5.74 13.37 -0.23
C ASP A 38 -5.24 14.81 0.05
N ALA A 39 -6.13 15.79 -0.05
CA ALA A 39 -5.80 17.21 0.15
C ALA A 39 -5.32 17.53 1.58
N ASP A 40 -5.79 16.76 2.58
CA ASP A 40 -5.34 16.86 3.98
C ASP A 40 -3.96 16.24 4.23
N GLY A 41 -3.33 15.65 3.20
CA GLY A 41 -2.05 14.96 3.31
C GLY A 41 -2.18 13.49 3.71
N GLY A 42 -3.39 13.03 4.03
CA GLY A 42 -3.74 11.62 4.19
C GLY A 42 -3.60 10.82 2.90
N ARG A 43 -3.72 9.50 3.04
CA ARG A 43 -3.57 8.53 1.95
C ARG A 43 -4.75 7.58 1.94
N THR A 44 -5.40 7.49 0.79
CA THR A 44 -6.47 6.54 0.52
C THR A 44 -5.95 5.43 -0.37
N VAL A 45 -5.95 4.21 0.14
CA VAL A 45 -5.64 2.97 -0.58
C VAL A 45 -6.82 2.61 -1.46
N LEU A 46 -6.54 2.44 -2.74
CA LEU A 46 -7.49 2.07 -3.78
C LEU A 46 -7.43 0.57 -4.06
N HIS A 47 -6.23 0.00 -4.01
CA HIS A 47 -6.00 -1.44 -4.14
C HIS A 47 -4.80 -1.83 -3.29
N LEU A 48 -4.84 -2.99 -2.63
CA LEU A 48 -3.73 -3.55 -1.87
C LEU A 48 -3.55 -5.02 -2.23
N GLU A 49 -2.33 -5.40 -2.60
CA GLU A 49 -2.03 -6.76 -3.02
C GLU A 49 -0.59 -7.16 -2.66
N SER A 50 -0.39 -8.46 -2.41
CA SER A 50 0.93 -9.06 -2.25
C SER A 50 1.40 -9.67 -3.57
N ALA A 51 2.62 -9.34 -3.98
CA ALA A 51 3.23 -9.88 -5.21
C ALA A 51 4.60 -10.51 -4.91
N ALA A 52 4.92 -11.59 -5.63
CA ALA A 52 6.26 -12.18 -5.62
C ALA A 52 7.28 -11.30 -6.36
N ASP A 53 6.84 -10.49 -7.31
CA ASP A 53 7.63 -9.46 -8.00
C ASP A 53 6.74 -8.26 -8.32
N ILE A 54 6.86 -7.20 -7.52
CA ILE A 54 6.03 -6.00 -7.63
C ILE A 54 6.20 -5.32 -8.99
N SER A 55 7.40 -5.32 -9.57
CA SER A 55 7.66 -4.66 -10.86
C SER A 55 6.88 -5.24 -12.04
N ARG A 56 6.40 -6.48 -11.91
CA ARG A 56 5.58 -7.15 -12.92
C ARG A 56 4.09 -6.90 -12.75
N VAL A 57 3.65 -6.63 -11.53
CA VAL A 57 2.22 -6.57 -11.18
C VAL A 57 1.74 -5.14 -11.03
N ALA A 58 2.51 -4.25 -10.40
CA ALA A 58 2.18 -2.83 -10.20
C ALA A 58 2.44 -2.00 -11.48
N THR A 59 1.73 -2.34 -12.57
CA THR A 59 1.90 -1.73 -13.89
C THR A 59 0.54 -1.34 -14.50
N PRO A 60 0.51 -0.54 -15.58
CA PRO A 60 -0.72 -0.22 -16.30
C PRO A 60 -1.56 -1.42 -16.78
N GLY A 61 -0.98 -2.61 -16.89
CA GLY A 61 -1.71 -3.83 -17.25
C GLY A 61 -2.48 -4.47 -16.08
N HIS A 62 -2.43 -3.91 -14.88
CA HIS A 62 -3.09 -4.46 -13.71
C HIS A 62 -4.62 -4.30 -13.78
N ALA A 63 -5.38 -5.32 -13.36
CA ALA A 63 -6.85 -5.32 -13.44
C ALA A 63 -7.51 -4.12 -12.73
N HIS A 64 -6.89 -3.63 -11.66
CA HIS A 64 -7.38 -2.48 -10.88
C HIS A 64 -6.78 -1.13 -11.30
N TRP A 65 -5.91 -1.09 -12.33
CA TRP A 65 -5.19 0.12 -12.71
C TRP A 65 -6.12 1.23 -13.19
N ASP A 66 -6.94 0.96 -14.19
CA ASP A 66 -7.85 1.96 -14.76
C ASP A 66 -8.82 2.52 -13.72
N TRP A 67 -9.37 1.65 -12.86
CA TRP A 67 -10.23 2.08 -11.77
C TRP A 67 -9.48 2.96 -10.76
N ALA A 68 -8.26 2.58 -10.38
CA ALA A 68 -7.46 3.37 -9.45
C ALA A 68 -7.10 4.75 -10.04
N VAL A 69 -6.69 4.83 -11.31
CA VAL A 69 -6.43 6.10 -12.01
C VAL A 69 -7.68 6.97 -12.06
N ALA A 70 -8.84 6.39 -12.43
CA ALA A 70 -10.11 7.11 -12.46
C ALA A 70 -10.54 7.65 -11.08
N ASN A 71 -10.11 7.00 -10.00
CA ASN A 71 -10.36 7.43 -8.61
C ASN A 71 -9.23 8.31 -8.03
N GLY A 72 -8.28 8.74 -8.85
CA GLY A 72 -7.25 9.72 -8.50
C GLY A 72 -5.92 9.13 -8.00
N MET A 73 -5.59 7.89 -8.35
CA MET A 73 -4.29 7.29 -8.03
C MET A 73 -3.14 8.21 -8.50
N ASN A 74 -2.24 8.53 -7.58
CA ASN A 74 -1.05 9.33 -7.86
C ASN A 74 0.22 8.78 -7.19
N GLU A 75 0.08 7.86 -6.23
CA GLU A 75 1.16 7.24 -5.48
C GLU A 75 1.08 5.70 -5.56
N LEU A 76 2.24 5.07 -5.43
CA LEU A 76 2.38 3.63 -5.21
C LEU A 76 3.07 3.40 -3.87
N LEU A 77 2.39 2.72 -2.95
CA LEU A 77 2.94 2.38 -1.64
C LEU A 77 3.57 0.99 -1.70
N ILE A 78 4.79 0.83 -1.22
CA ILE A 78 5.50 -0.47 -1.18
C ILE A 78 5.84 -0.85 0.27
N SER A 79 5.56 -2.08 0.68
CA SER A 79 5.92 -2.52 2.02
C SER A 79 7.43 -2.63 2.22
N VAL A 80 7.93 -2.13 3.33
CA VAL A 80 9.33 -2.28 3.72
C VAL A 80 9.54 -3.56 4.53
N LYS A 81 10.70 -4.20 4.35
CA LYS A 81 11.10 -5.32 5.20
C LYS A 81 11.51 -4.78 6.58
N GLU A 82 11.29 -5.59 7.60
CA GLU A 82 11.62 -5.28 8.99
C GLU A 82 13.10 -4.88 9.13
N GLY A 83 13.38 -3.80 9.88
CA GLY A 83 14.73 -3.32 10.14
C GLY A 83 15.28 -2.25 9.19
N GLN A 84 14.52 -1.77 8.19
CA GLN A 84 14.87 -0.54 7.48
C GLN A 84 14.36 0.70 8.23
N PRO A 85 15.25 1.57 8.76
CA PRO A 85 14.85 2.87 9.27
C PRO A 85 14.47 3.74 8.08
N VAL A 86 13.18 3.79 7.78
CA VAL A 86 12.62 4.72 6.81
C VAL A 86 11.91 5.82 7.59
N ASP A 87 12.56 6.97 7.67
CA ASP A 87 12.08 8.20 8.32
C ASP A 87 10.69 8.64 7.77
N LYS A 88 10.32 8.16 6.57
CA LYS A 88 9.06 8.46 5.87
C LYS A 88 8.13 7.26 5.72
N ALA A 89 8.30 6.22 6.52
CA ALA A 89 7.44 5.05 6.45
C ALA A 89 6.04 5.38 7.01
N ILE A 90 5.00 4.92 6.31
CA ILE A 90 3.60 5.11 6.67
C ILE A 90 3.10 3.78 7.25
N ALA A 91 2.54 3.81 8.46
CA ALA A 91 1.95 2.61 9.04
C ALA A 91 0.66 2.23 8.29
N LEU A 92 0.38 0.93 8.20
CA LEU A 92 -0.88 0.44 7.63
C LEU A 92 -2.11 1.07 8.34
N SER A 93 -2.02 1.27 9.65
CA SER A 93 -3.07 1.86 10.48
C SER A 93 -3.39 3.33 10.15
N ASP A 94 -2.45 4.04 9.52
CA ASP A 94 -2.65 5.43 9.06
C ASP A 94 -3.28 5.52 7.66
N LEU A 95 -3.44 4.37 6.98
CA LEU A 95 -4.03 4.32 5.65
C LEU A 95 -5.55 4.26 5.72
N ARG A 96 -6.21 5.10 4.93
CA ARG A 96 -7.65 5.01 4.67
C ARG A 96 -7.86 4.01 3.55
N PHE A 97 -8.93 3.23 3.58
CA PHE A 97 -9.26 2.30 2.50
C PHE A 97 -10.49 2.80 1.77
N ALA A 98 -10.37 2.97 0.45
CA ALA A 98 -11.54 3.13 -0.39
C ALA A 98 -12.29 1.80 -0.36
N LEU A 99 -13.49 1.81 0.22
CA LEU A 99 -14.41 0.71 0.01
C LEU A 99 -14.78 0.76 -1.49
N PRO A 100 -14.67 -0.35 -2.24
CA PRO A 100 -15.31 -0.40 -3.54
C PRO A 100 -16.79 -0.14 -3.27
N SER A 101 -17.27 1.03 -3.69
CA SER A 101 -18.70 1.31 -3.64
C SER A 101 -19.33 0.18 -4.44
N GLU A 102 -20.19 -0.62 -3.80
CA GLU A 102 -20.97 -1.64 -4.50
C GLU A 102 -21.65 -0.92 -5.66
N ALA A 103 -21.12 -1.11 -6.87
CA ALA A 103 -21.75 -0.61 -8.05
C ALA A 103 -23.04 -1.43 -8.14
N THR A 104 -24.16 -0.81 -7.76
CA THR A 104 -25.49 -1.29 -8.09
C THR A 104 -25.47 -1.71 -9.55
N ALA A 105 -25.55 -3.02 -9.76
CA ALA A 105 -25.92 -3.65 -11.01
C ALA A 105 -27.36 -4.17 -10.86
#